data_AF-A0A6I5WPW9-F1
#
_entry.id   AF-A0A6I5WPW9-F1
#
_cell.length_a   1.000
_cell.length_b   1.000
_cell.length_c   1.000
_cell.angle_alpha   90.00
_cell.angle_beta   90.00
_cell.angle_gamma   90.00
#
_symmetry.space_group_name_H-M   'P 1'
#
loop_
_entity.id
_entity.type
_entity.pdbx_description
1 polymer ?
#
loop_
_entity_poly.entity_id
_entity_poly.type
_entity_poly.pdbx_seq_one_letter_code
_entity_poly.pdbx_strand_id
1 'polypeptide(L)'
;MITPILSWQLASPEPAVTIAAAALLVMPVAIGAGAIYAAIAEMLPQQTRATSLALIYTLPVTLVGGTTQLVLEWLIHVTGDPLSICWYLTAVALIAAIAGMFLPESAPVRRNAAPELALA
;
A
#
# COMPACT_ATOMS: atom_id res chain seq x y z
N MET A 1 -7.45 -13.99 0.13
CA MET A 1 -8.48 -13.31 -0.69
C MET A 1 -8.14 -13.26 -2.18
N ILE A 2 -6.85 -13.35 -2.58
CA ILE A 2 -6.41 -13.18 -3.98
C ILE A 2 -6.55 -14.48 -4.81
N THR A 3 -6.44 -15.65 -4.18
CA THR A 3 -6.43 -16.97 -4.84
C THR A 3 -7.73 -17.39 -5.54
N PRO A 4 -8.96 -17.15 -5.04
CA PRO A 4 -10.17 -17.57 -5.76
C PRO A 4 -10.49 -16.68 -6.98
N ILE A 5 -10.19 -15.38 -6.91
CA ILE A 5 -10.43 -14.43 -8.02
C ILE A 5 -9.58 -14.80 -9.24
N LEU A 6 -8.33 -15.19 -9.04
CA LEU A 6 -7.44 -15.62 -10.12
C LEU A 6 -7.97 -16.87 -10.84
N SER A 7 -8.52 -17.82 -10.08
CA SER A 7 -9.11 -19.05 -10.64
C SER A 7 -10.37 -18.79 -11.47
N TRP A 8 -11.15 -17.76 -11.12
CA TRP A 8 -12.35 -17.37 -11.86
C TRP A 8 -12.02 -16.58 -13.14
N GLN A 9 -10.96 -15.76 -13.11
CA GLN A 9 -10.46 -15.03 -14.28
C GLN A 9 -9.80 -15.92 -15.33
N LEU A 10 -9.13 -17.01 -14.92
CA LEU A 10 -8.57 -17.99 -15.86
C LEU A 10 -9.65 -18.83 -16.56
N ALA A 11 -10.84 -18.95 -15.97
CA ALA A 11 -11.95 -19.71 -16.54
C ALA A 11 -12.84 -18.89 -17.51
N SER A 12 -12.82 -17.56 -17.44
CA SER A 12 -13.67 -16.68 -18.26
C SER A 12 -13.04 -15.30 -18.47
N PRO A 13 -12.24 -15.08 -19.53
CA PRO A 13 -11.61 -13.80 -19.80
C PRO A 13 -12.59 -12.78 -20.41
N GLU A 14 -13.67 -12.45 -19.68
CA GLU A 14 -14.52 -11.33 -20.04
C GLU A 14 -13.96 -10.00 -19.47
N PRO A 15 -13.85 -8.93 -20.28
CA PRO A 15 -13.27 -7.66 -19.86
C PRO A 15 -13.97 -7.03 -18.64
N ALA A 16 -15.29 -7.19 -18.55
CA ALA A 16 -16.11 -6.60 -17.48
C ALA A 16 -15.82 -7.21 -16.10
N VAL A 17 -15.61 -8.53 -16.05
CA VAL A 17 -15.29 -9.26 -14.80
C VAL A 17 -13.91 -8.87 -14.28
N THR A 18 -12.96 -8.65 -15.19
CA THR A 18 -11.59 -8.22 -14.84
C THR A 18 -11.56 -6.82 -14.24
N ILE A 19 -12.32 -5.88 -14.81
CA ILE A 19 -12.43 -4.51 -14.28
C ILE A 19 -13.08 -4.52 -12.90
N ALA A 20 -14.16 -5.29 -12.72
CA ALA A 20 -14.85 -5.39 -11.44
C ALA A 20 -13.97 -6.02 -10.34
N ALA A 21 -13.25 -7.09 -10.66
CA ALA A 21 -12.33 -7.74 -9.72
C ALA A 21 -11.16 -6.83 -9.33
N ALA A 22 -10.56 -6.13 -10.30
CA ALA A 22 -9.50 -5.16 -10.03
C ALA A 22 -10.00 -4.01 -9.14
N ALA A 23 -11.20 -3.48 -9.42
CA ALA A 23 -11.81 -2.43 -8.60
C ALA A 23 -12.03 -2.90 -7.14
N LEU A 24 -12.49 -4.15 -6.96
CA LEU A 24 -12.71 -4.72 -5.63
C LEU A 24 -11.41 -4.91 -4.84
N LEU A 25 -10.31 -5.25 -5.53
CA LEU A 25 -8.99 -5.42 -4.91
C LEU A 25 -8.31 -4.08 -4.57
N VAL A 26 -8.55 -3.04 -5.37
CA VAL A 26 -7.97 -1.70 -5.14
C VAL A 26 -8.75 -0.91 -4.10
N MET A 27 -10.05 -1.15 -3.94
CA MET A 27 -10.93 -0.40 -3.03
C MET A 27 -10.42 -0.33 -1.57
N PRO A 28 -9.97 -1.43 -0.93
CA PRO A 28 -9.44 -1.38 0.43
C PRO A 28 -8.17 -0.53 0.55
N VAL A 29 -7.30 -0.59 -0.47
CA VAL A 29 -6.05 0.19 -0.53
C VAL A 29 -6.37 1.68 -0.69
N ALA A 30 -7.36 2.02 -1.53
CA ALA A 30 -7.76 3.39 -1.78
C ALA A 30 -8.33 4.10 -0.53
N ILE A 31 -9.10 3.38 0.30
CA ILE A 31 -9.69 3.94 1.53
C ILE A 31 -8.59 4.30 2.55
N GLY A 32 -7.58 3.43 2.71
CA GLY A 32 -6.49 3.66 3.66
C GLY A 32 -5.46 4.69 3.19
N ALA A 33 -5.26 4.81 1.88
CA ALA A 33 -4.22 5.67 1.31
C ALA A 33 -4.34 7.13 1.74
N GLY A 34 -5.55 7.70 1.72
CA GLY A 34 -5.77 9.10 2.10
C GLY A 34 -5.40 9.40 3.55
N ALA A 35 -5.78 8.51 4.49
CA ALA A 35 -5.45 8.66 5.90
C ALA A 35 -3.95 8.53 6.17
N ILE A 36 -3.29 7.58 5.49
CA ILE A 36 -1.84 7.36 5.60
C ILE A 36 -1.06 8.57 5.09
N TYR A 37 -1.40 9.09 3.91
CA TYR A 37 -0.70 10.27 3.36
C TYR A 37 -0.96 11.54 4.18
N ALA A 38 -2.16 11.70 4.74
CA ALA A 38 -2.46 12.82 5.64
C ALA A 38 -1.64 12.74 6.94
N ALA A 39 -1.56 11.57 7.57
CA ALA A 39 -0.78 11.36 8.78
C ALA A 39 0.73 11.62 8.55
N ILE A 40 1.29 11.14 7.44
CA ILE A 40 2.69 11.40 7.08
C ILE A 40 2.90 12.90 6.81
N ALA A 41 1.96 13.56 6.12
CA ALA A 41 2.03 15.00 5.88
C ALA A 41 2.04 15.78 7.20
N GLU A 42 1.26 15.37 8.20
CA GLU A 42 1.19 16.02 9.52
C GLU A 42 2.49 15.91 10.32
N MET A 43 3.21 14.78 10.20
CA MET A 43 4.53 14.58 10.82
C MET A 43 5.66 15.39 10.16
N LEU A 44 5.46 15.86 8.93
CA LEU A 44 6.48 16.53 8.14
C LEU A 44 6.45 18.07 8.28
N PRO A 45 7.62 18.75 8.31
CA PRO A 45 7.71 20.20 8.33
C PRO A 45 7.02 20.83 7.12
N GLN A 46 6.24 21.89 7.33
CA GLN A 46 5.37 22.52 6.32
C GLN A 46 6.09 22.91 5.03
N GLN A 47 7.40 23.20 5.11
CA GLN A 47 8.25 23.62 3.99
C GLN A 47 8.69 22.47 3.06
N THR A 48 8.68 21.21 3.53
CA THR A 48 9.22 20.06 2.79
C THR A 48 8.23 18.92 2.57
N ARG A 49 6.95 19.11 2.95
CA ARG A 49 5.88 18.08 2.84
C ARG A 49 5.77 17.47 1.45
N ALA A 50 5.61 18.30 0.41
CA ALA A 50 5.39 17.82 -0.95
C ALA A 50 6.60 17.02 -1.48
N THR A 51 7.81 17.53 -1.27
CA THR A 51 9.05 16.88 -1.72
C THR A 51 9.32 15.58 -0.97
N SER A 52 9.11 15.56 0.35
CA SER A 52 9.36 14.37 1.17
C SER A 52 8.34 13.27 0.88
N LEU A 53 7.05 13.61 0.72
CA LEU A 53 6.02 12.67 0.29
C LEU A 53 6.30 12.11 -1.11
N ALA A 54 6.71 12.96 -2.05
CA ALA A 54 7.10 12.51 -3.37
C ALA A 54 8.28 11.53 -3.30
N LEU A 55 9.35 11.85 -2.57
CA LEU A 55 10.51 10.97 -2.44
C LEU A 55 10.18 9.62 -1.79
N ILE A 56 9.41 9.63 -0.71
CA ILE A 56 8.99 8.41 0.00
C ILE A 56 8.10 7.53 -0.88
N TYR A 57 7.30 8.11 -1.78
CA TYR A 57 6.50 7.33 -2.72
C TYR A 57 7.33 6.84 -3.92
N THR A 58 8.09 7.74 -4.57
CA THR A 58 8.71 7.45 -5.86
C THR A 58 9.93 6.55 -5.73
N LEU A 59 10.76 6.68 -4.69
CA LEU A 59 11.96 5.85 -4.53
C LEU A 59 11.63 4.35 -4.39
N PRO A 60 10.74 3.92 -3.47
CA PRO A 60 10.41 2.50 -3.33
C PRO A 60 9.68 1.97 -4.57
N VAL A 61 8.74 2.74 -5.14
CA VAL A 61 7.97 2.34 -6.33
C VAL A 61 8.89 2.16 -7.53
N THR A 62 9.89 3.03 -7.71
CA THR A 62 10.83 2.90 -8.84
C THR A 62 11.76 1.70 -8.67
N LEU A 63 12.28 1.48 -7.47
CA LEU A 63 13.17 0.35 -7.18
C LEU A 63 12.44 -0.98 -7.27
N VAL A 64 11.28 -1.10 -6.61
CA VAL A 64 10.56 -2.37 -6.48
C VAL A 64 9.62 -2.61 -7.66
N GLY A 65 9.07 -1.56 -8.27
CA GLY A 65 8.09 -1.68 -9.36
C GLY A 65 8.67 -2.35 -10.61
N GLY A 66 9.88 -1.95 -11.03
CA GLY A 66 10.53 -2.56 -12.18
C GLY A 66 11.02 -3.99 -11.92
N THR A 67 11.55 -4.24 -10.71
CA THR A 67 12.07 -5.58 -10.35
C THR A 67 10.94 -6.58 -10.11
N THR A 68 9.77 -6.14 -9.66
CA THR A 68 8.63 -7.04 -9.39
C THR A 68 8.19 -7.78 -10.64
N GLN A 69 8.09 -7.10 -11.78
CA GLN A 69 7.72 -7.75 -13.06
C GLN A 69 8.69 -8.89 -13.41
N LEU A 70 10.00 -8.65 -13.29
CA LEU A 70 11.03 -9.65 -13.58
C LEU A 70 10.99 -10.82 -12.59
N VAL A 71 10.81 -10.54 -11.30
CA VAL A 71 10.72 -11.57 -10.26
C VAL A 71 9.48 -12.44 -10.45
N LEU A 72 8.33 -11.84 -10.78
CA LEU A 72 7.10 -12.56 -11.05
C LEU A 72 7.23 -13.47 -12.26
N GLU A 73 7.79 -12.97 -13.36
CA GLU A 73 7.96 -13.77 -14.57
C GLU A 73 8.94 -14.92 -14.36
N TRP A 74 10.06 -14.67 -13.66
CA TRP A 74 10.98 -15.73 -13.25
C TRP A 74 10.30 -16.77 -12.36
N LEU A 75 9.49 -16.34 -11.41
CA LEU A 75 8.77 -17.23 -10.50
C LEU A 75 7.75 -18.11 -11.24
N ILE A 76 7.03 -17.54 -12.22
CA ILE A 76 6.12 -18.31 -13.09
C ILE A 76 6.92 -19.29 -13.96
N HIS A 77 8.07 -18.88 -14.51
CA HIS A 77 8.90 -19.73 -15.35
C HIS A 77 9.45 -20.95 -14.60
N VAL A 78 9.84 -20.77 -13.32
CA VAL A 78 10.34 -21.86 -12.47
C VAL A 78 9.21 -22.75 -11.96
N THR A 79 8.05 -22.20 -11.64
CA THR A 79 6.94 -22.93 -11.00
C THR A 79 5.99 -23.56 -12.03
N GLY A 80 5.92 -23.02 -13.25
CA GLY A 80 5.01 -23.45 -14.32
C GLY A 80 3.53 -23.12 -14.08
N ASP A 81 3.19 -22.50 -12.94
CA ASP A 81 1.81 -22.20 -12.54
C ASP A 81 1.62 -20.68 -12.32
N PRO A 82 0.65 -20.03 -13.01
CA PRO A 82 0.30 -18.63 -12.79
C PRO A 82 -0.21 -18.30 -11.38
N LEU A 83 -0.62 -19.29 -10.57
CA LEU A 83 -0.95 -19.10 -9.14
C LEU A 83 0.24 -18.63 -8.30
N SER A 84 1.48 -18.75 -8.80
CA SER A 84 2.69 -18.27 -8.14
C SER A 84 2.67 -16.78 -7.84
N ILE A 85 1.99 -15.99 -8.69
CA ILE A 85 1.79 -14.54 -8.48
C ILE A 85 1.02 -14.30 -7.17
N CYS A 86 0.03 -15.14 -6.85
CA CYS A 86 -0.76 -14.98 -5.63
C CYS A 86 0.07 -15.18 -4.36
N TRP A 87 1.02 -16.12 -4.38
CA TRP A 87 1.92 -16.36 -3.25
C TRP A 87 2.86 -15.18 -3.01
N TYR A 88 3.42 -14.61 -4.09
CA TYR A 88 4.22 -13.39 -4.00
C TYR A 88 3.42 -12.22 -3.44
N LEU A 89 2.21 -11.98 -3.96
CA LEU A 89 1.33 -10.90 -3.47
C LEU A 89 0.92 -11.10 -2.01
N THR A 90 0.70 -12.34 -1.58
CA THR A 90 0.36 -12.65 -0.18
C THR A 90 1.55 -12.39 0.75
N ALA A 91 2.76 -12.76 0.33
CA ALA A 91 3.98 -12.47 1.08
C ALA A 91 4.23 -10.96 1.22
N VAL A 92 4.06 -10.21 0.12
CA VAL A 92 4.18 -8.74 0.14
C VAL A 92 3.11 -8.11 1.04
N ALA A 93 1.87 -8.58 0.98
CA ALA A 93 0.79 -8.10 1.86
C ALA A 93 1.08 -8.37 3.34
N LEU A 94 1.67 -9.53 3.68
CA LEU A 94 2.08 -9.84 5.04
C LEU A 94 3.20 -8.90 5.52
N ILE A 95 4.21 -8.65 4.69
CA ILE A 95 5.27 -7.69 5.00
C ILE A 95 4.69 -6.30 5.21
N ALA A 96 3.75 -5.87 4.37
CA ALA A 96 3.07 -4.57 4.51
C ALA A 96 2.25 -4.49 5.80
N ALA A 97 1.56 -5.57 6.18
CA ALA A 97 0.80 -5.64 7.44
C ALA A 97 1.73 -5.57 8.66
N ILE A 98 2.84 -6.30 8.64
CA ILE A 98 3.86 -6.27 9.69
C ILE A 98 4.46 -4.86 9.79
N ALA A 99 4.84 -4.25 8.66
CA ALA A 99 5.35 -2.88 8.63
C ALA A 99 4.32 -1.87 9.19
N GLY A 100 3.03 -2.06 8.89
CA GLY A 100 1.94 -1.28 9.46
C GLY A 100 1.81 -1.41 10.98
N MET A 101 2.13 -2.57 11.56
CA MET A 101 2.16 -2.75 13.02
C MET A 101 3.31 -1.97 13.69
N PHE A 102 4.38 -1.69 12.95
CA PHE A 102 5.50 -0.89 13.43
C PHE A 102 5.33 0.61 13.20
N LEU A 103 4.25 1.04 12.54
CA LEU A 103 3.98 2.47 12.38
C LEU A 103 3.63 3.07 13.76
N PRO A 104 4.44 4.00 14.30
CA PRO A 104 4.12 4.67 15.55
C PRO A 104 2.83 5.48 15.36
N GLU A 105 1.93 5.39 16.33
CA GLU A 105 0.62 6.01 16.24
C GLU A 105 0.74 7.52 16.04
N SER A 106 0.26 7.98 14.90
CA SER A 106 0.16 9.39 14.48
C SER A 106 -0.88 10.18 15.26
N ALA A 107 -1.40 9.66 16.38
CA ALA A 107 -2.25 10.47 17.23
C ALA A 107 -1.38 11.62 17.76
N PRO A 108 -1.74 12.88 17.48
CA PRO A 108 -1.07 14.00 18.12
C PRO A 108 -1.32 13.80 19.61
N VAL A 109 -0.25 13.49 20.37
CA VAL A 109 -0.27 13.74 21.81
C VAL A 109 -0.74 15.19 21.90
N ARG A 110 -1.96 15.39 22.40
CA ARG A 110 -2.45 16.71 22.85
C ARG A 110 -1.41 17.19 23.83
N ARG A 111 -0.38 17.87 23.34
CA ARG A 111 0.53 18.64 24.15
C ARG A 111 -0.35 19.78 24.62
N ASN A 112 -0.85 19.61 25.84
CA ASN A 112 -1.56 20.61 26.61
C ASN A 112 -1.13 21.99 26.13
N ALA A 113 -2.02 22.66 25.40
CA ALA A 113 -1.91 24.10 25.22
C ALA A 113 -1.78 24.65 26.63
N ALA A 114 -0.64 25.30 26.85
CA ALA A 114 -0.16 25.68 28.15
C ALA A 114 -1.21 26.49 28.93
N PRO A 115 -1.19 26.40 30.27
CA PRO A 115 -2.07 27.14 31.18
C PRO A 115 -1.72 28.64 31.22
N GLU A 116 -1.73 29.32 30.08
CA GLU A 116 -1.41 30.76 29.97
C GLU A 116 -2.65 31.67 29.91
N LEU A 117 -3.86 31.09 29.96
CA LEU A 117 -5.13 31.83 30.10
C LEU A 117 -5.54 32.04 31.58
N ALA A 118 -4.62 31.84 32.52
CA ALA A 118 -4.85 32.12 33.95
C ALA A 118 -4.36 33.52 34.40
N LEU A 119 -3.85 34.35 33.48
CA LEU A 119 -3.31 35.68 33.78
C LEU A 119 -3.70 36.79 32.77
N ALA A 120 -4.83 36.65 32.09
CA ALA A 120 -5.48 37.74 31.34
C ALA A 120 -6.92 37.91 31.83
#